data_AF-A0A1Z4ID57-F1
#
_entry.id   AF-A0A1Z4ID57-F1
#
_cell.length_a   1.000
_cell.length_b   1.000
_cell.length_c   1.000
_cell.angle_alpha   90.00
_cell.angle_beta   90.00
_cell.angle_gamma   90.00
#
_symmetry.space_group_name_H-M   'P 1'
#
loop_
_entity.id
_entity.type
_entity.pdbx_description
1 polymer ?
#
loop_
_entity_poly.entity_id
_entity_poly.type
_entity_poly.pdbx_seq_one_letter_code
_entity_poly.pdbx_strand_id
1 'polypeptide(L)'
;MSFMEVLDGLSDLIGDDLSANYWYEGYCLQSGDLLRLPRTTLAETIARSLMQELAHDELYSREGKMYGILLVETPTAEKRVLKAFSGLLNGRSMVDGWVPPIPGREQVALDEARTLAELDAIKQELIILNQLPERQLYETAGQIYEQQLQEMSDCHYQHKYQRQQERQLLYEALSQTALTTALAQLDQESRQDGIERRRLKQERDKVLRPLEEAIATANARIQHLKQKRKSLSRQLQAQMHAAYSLMNFLGQSVSLQQLMPSGLPTGTGDCCAPKLLHYAATHGLKPLAMAEFWWGSSSQDKIQDEFYGACAERCQPLMGFLLSGLKSHASILDFGSHVIYEDEWLIAVNKPAGLLSVPGRYFDTQDSVLSRLRHLLPDEKLLASVHRLDQDTSGILLLAKDRQTYRLLSQQFQQRQVYKVYEAVLAGVVNTDAGVINLPLWGDPQNRPYQQVDWQLGKPSVTQYREIATEGDCTRIEFIPLTGRTHQLRVHAADVRGLGVVILGDRFYGCTAGASRLHLHARELRFQHPHSGATIHLQVKTPF
;
A
#
# COMPACT_ATOMS: atom_id res chain seq x y z
N MET A 1 -15.65 39.77 5.76
CA MET A 1 -16.34 39.61 7.05
C MET A 1 -15.93 38.27 7.63
N SER A 2 -15.69 38.21 8.94
CA SER A 2 -14.72 37.33 9.63
C SER A 2 -14.84 35.83 9.29
N PHE A 3 -13.80 35.26 8.65
CA PHE A 3 -13.61 33.81 8.38
C PHE A 3 -13.06 33.04 9.60
N MET A 4 -13.10 33.68 10.76
CA MET A 4 -12.31 33.35 11.93
C MET A 4 -13.19 33.58 13.16
N GLU A 5 -13.65 32.51 13.77
CA GLU A 5 -14.22 32.58 15.12
C GLU A 5 -13.06 32.81 16.10
N VAL A 6 -13.19 33.88 16.88
CA VAL A 6 -12.31 34.14 18.03
C VAL A 6 -12.66 33.11 19.09
N LEU A 7 -11.65 32.42 19.64
CA LEU A 7 -11.81 31.58 20.82
C LEU A 7 -11.98 32.47 22.07
N ASP A 8 -13.03 33.29 22.13
CA ASP A 8 -13.41 33.99 23.35
C ASP A 8 -14.29 33.06 24.18
N GLY A 9 -13.75 32.54 25.29
CA GLY A 9 -14.49 31.72 26.28
C GLY A 9 -14.03 30.27 26.46
N LEU A 10 -12.98 29.81 25.76
CA LEU A 10 -12.34 28.49 25.98
C LEU A 10 -10.98 28.57 26.66
N SER A 11 -10.58 29.76 27.16
CA SER A 11 -9.32 30.00 27.87
C SER A 11 -9.13 29.12 29.11
N ASP A 12 -10.23 28.71 29.74
CA ASP A 12 -10.21 27.95 31.00
C ASP A 12 -10.05 26.43 30.79
N LEU A 13 -10.06 25.95 29.54
CA LEU A 13 -9.84 24.54 29.18
C LEU A 13 -8.43 24.26 28.63
N ILE A 14 -7.55 25.27 28.61
CA ILE A 14 -6.16 25.14 28.13
C ILE A 14 -5.28 24.59 29.25
N GLY A 15 -5.45 23.30 29.54
CA GLY A 15 -4.34 22.51 30.05
C GLY A 15 -3.40 22.20 28.88
N ASP A 16 -2.08 22.27 29.10
CA ASP A 16 -1.01 21.89 28.15
C ASP A 16 -1.00 20.38 27.85
N ASP A 17 -2.15 19.79 27.52
CA ASP A 17 -2.24 18.40 27.11
C ASP A 17 -1.88 18.29 25.62
N LEU A 18 -0.59 18.08 25.39
CA LEU A 18 0.04 17.83 24.09
C LEU A 18 -0.10 16.37 23.64
N SER A 19 -0.93 15.55 24.30
CA SER A 19 -1.11 14.15 23.89
C SER A 19 -1.81 14.08 22.52
N ALA A 20 -1.01 13.77 21.48
CA ALA A 20 -1.51 13.52 20.14
C ALA A 20 -1.93 12.05 20.02
N ASN A 21 -3.17 11.80 19.62
CA ASN A 21 -3.66 10.43 19.40
C ASN A 21 -3.56 9.99 17.92
N TYR A 22 -3.22 10.92 17.02
CA TYR A 22 -2.97 10.68 15.60
C TYR A 22 -2.07 11.80 15.04
N TRP A 23 -1.31 11.48 13.99
CA TRP A 23 -0.45 12.43 13.28
C TRP A 23 -0.76 12.42 11.79
N TYR A 24 -1.06 13.60 11.24
CA TYR A 24 -1.03 13.83 9.81
C TYR A 24 0.43 14.04 9.44
N GLU A 25 1.00 13.10 8.69
CA GLU A 25 2.43 13.09 8.47
C GLU A 25 2.80 12.78 7.01
N GLY A 26 3.95 13.28 6.59
CA GLY A 26 4.50 12.97 5.28
C GLY A 26 5.92 13.50 5.14
N TYR A 27 6.68 12.90 4.22
CA TYR A 27 8.07 13.27 4.00
C TYR A 27 8.19 14.48 3.07
N CYS A 28 8.91 15.51 3.52
CA CYS A 28 9.21 16.71 2.72
C CYS A 28 9.88 16.31 1.40
N LEU A 29 9.37 16.81 0.27
CA LEU A 29 9.92 16.50 -1.05
C LEU A 29 11.34 17.01 -1.27
N GLN A 30 11.75 18.04 -0.54
CA GLN A 30 13.05 18.70 -0.67
C GLN A 30 14.05 18.25 0.38
N SER A 31 13.65 18.26 1.66
CA SER A 31 14.54 17.93 2.76
C SER A 31 14.52 16.46 3.16
N GLY A 32 13.48 15.69 2.78
CA GLY A 32 13.30 14.31 3.23
C GLY A 32 12.88 14.19 4.70
N ASP A 33 12.65 15.30 5.40
CA ASP A 33 12.21 15.30 6.79
C ASP A 33 10.79 14.75 6.92
N LEU A 34 10.54 13.97 7.98
CA LEU A 34 9.19 13.62 8.36
C LEU A 34 8.51 14.85 8.98
N LEU A 35 7.54 15.40 8.27
CA LEU A 35 6.73 16.51 8.72
C LEU A 35 5.46 15.98 9.35
N ARG A 36 5.04 16.58 10.45
CA ARG A 36 3.94 16.09 11.28
C ARG A 36 3.06 17.23 11.76
N LEU A 37 1.77 17.00 11.74
CA LEU A 37 0.74 17.86 12.33
C LEU A 37 -0.14 16.98 13.23
N PRO A 38 -0.29 17.28 14.53
CA PRO A 38 -1.02 16.42 15.44
C PRO A 38 -2.53 16.59 15.31
N ARG A 39 -3.25 15.52 15.64
CA ARG A 39 -4.62 15.61 16.16
C ARG A 39 -4.54 15.58 17.68
N THR A 40 -4.86 16.72 18.30
CA THR A 40 -4.83 16.90 19.76
C THR A 40 -6.23 16.80 20.36
N THR A 41 -6.31 16.56 21.66
CA THR A 41 -7.58 16.58 22.42
C THR A 41 -8.35 17.89 22.25
N LEU A 42 -7.65 19.02 22.17
CA LEU A 42 -8.25 20.33 21.89
C LEU A 42 -8.89 20.37 20.48
N ALA A 43 -8.19 19.87 19.46
CA ALA A 43 -8.72 19.81 18.10
C ALA A 43 -9.97 18.91 18.01
N GLU A 44 -9.98 17.78 18.72
CA GLU A 44 -11.15 16.92 18.82
C GLU A 44 -12.32 17.58 19.54
N THR A 45 -12.05 18.31 20.63
CA THR A 45 -13.08 19.04 21.38
C THR A 45 -13.75 20.10 20.51
N ILE A 46 -12.96 20.88 19.77
CA ILE A 46 -13.47 21.87 18.80
C ILE A 46 -14.30 21.18 17.72
N ALA A 47 -13.81 20.05 17.17
CA ALA A 47 -14.53 19.30 16.16
C ALA A 47 -15.87 18.74 16.68
N ARG A 48 -15.93 18.28 17.94
CA ARG A 48 -17.18 17.84 18.59
C ARG A 48 -18.16 19.00 18.81
N SER A 49 -17.67 20.20 19.12
CA SER A 49 -18.53 21.40 19.17
C SER A 49 -19.12 21.69 17.79
N LEU A 50 -18.31 21.62 16.73
CA LEU A 50 -18.78 21.79 15.36
C LEU A 50 -19.81 20.71 14.98
N MET A 51 -19.62 19.45 15.37
CA MET A 51 -20.62 18.39 15.17
C MET A 51 -21.97 18.77 15.78
N GLN A 52 -21.98 19.34 16.99
CA GLN A 52 -23.22 19.80 17.64
C GLN A 52 -23.87 20.94 16.85
N GLU A 53 -23.10 21.91 16.34
CA GLU A 53 -23.63 22.97 15.47
C GLU A 53 -24.26 22.39 14.19
N LEU A 54 -23.56 21.46 13.53
CA LEU A 54 -24.06 20.78 12.31
C LEU A 54 -25.33 19.95 12.58
N ALA A 55 -25.57 19.50 13.81
CA ALA A 55 -26.77 18.78 14.20
C ALA A 55 -28.01 19.69 14.23
N HIS A 56 -27.85 20.96 14.58
CA HIS A 56 -28.94 21.91 14.75
C HIS A 56 -29.33 22.64 13.46
N ASP A 57 -28.51 22.51 12.41
CA ASP A 57 -28.77 23.12 11.12
C ASP A 57 -29.26 22.06 10.11
N GLU A 58 -30.52 22.18 9.70
CA GLU A 58 -31.13 21.30 8.71
C GLU A 58 -30.37 21.25 7.38
N LEU A 59 -29.60 22.31 7.06
CA LEU A 59 -28.79 22.37 5.85
C LEU A 59 -27.67 21.33 5.86
N TYR A 60 -27.12 20.96 7.02
CA TYR A 60 -25.97 20.06 7.13
C TYR A 60 -26.35 18.63 7.54
N SER A 61 -27.53 18.42 8.10
CA SER A 61 -28.00 17.11 8.59
C SER A 61 -28.42 16.10 7.50
N ARG A 62 -28.73 16.57 6.28
CA ARG A 62 -29.36 15.74 5.22
C ARG A 62 -28.39 14.94 4.35
N GLU A 63 -27.14 15.39 4.23
CA GLU A 63 -26.11 14.78 3.37
C GLU A 63 -24.91 14.32 4.21
N GLY A 64 -24.58 13.03 4.16
CA GLY A 64 -23.38 12.49 4.82
C GLY A 64 -22.10 13.01 4.19
N LYS A 65 -21.19 13.59 5.00
CA LYS A 65 -19.97 14.23 4.49
C LYS A 65 -18.79 14.18 5.43
N MET A 66 -17.59 14.26 4.85
CA MET A 66 -16.37 14.56 5.60
C MET A 66 -16.30 16.06 5.88
N TYR A 67 -16.02 16.39 7.13
CA TYR A 67 -15.73 17.72 7.63
C TYR A 67 -14.34 17.72 8.29
N GLY A 68 -13.74 18.89 8.44
CA GLY A 68 -12.48 19.02 9.14
C GLY A 68 -12.27 20.42 9.71
N ILE A 69 -11.51 20.48 10.80
CA ILE A 69 -11.07 21.72 11.43
C ILE A 69 -9.55 21.79 11.43
N LEU A 70 -9.00 22.99 11.31
CA LEU A 70 -7.59 23.28 11.50
C LEU A 70 -7.45 24.40 12.53
N LEU A 71 -6.84 24.08 13.67
CA LEU A 71 -6.41 25.08 14.64
C LEU A 71 -5.16 25.76 14.10
N VAL A 72 -5.19 27.09 14.00
CA VAL A 72 -4.09 27.90 13.47
C VAL A 72 -3.74 29.04 14.41
N GLU A 73 -2.52 29.53 14.30
CA GLU A 73 -1.99 30.72 14.94
C GLU A 73 -1.77 31.80 13.88
N THR A 74 -2.31 33.00 14.09
CA THR A 74 -2.11 34.15 13.20
C THR A 74 -0.71 34.75 13.42
N PRO A 75 -0.23 35.63 12.51
CA PRO A 75 1.01 36.37 12.72
C PRO A 75 1.04 37.24 13.99
N THR A 76 -0.13 37.58 14.54
CA THR A 76 -0.30 38.32 15.80
C THR A 76 -0.39 37.41 17.03
N ALA A 77 -0.01 36.12 16.89
CA ALA A 77 -0.07 35.09 17.93
C ALA A 77 -1.47 34.75 18.44
N GLU A 78 -2.51 35.02 17.64
CA GLU A 78 -3.89 34.73 18.00
C GLU A 78 -4.31 33.36 17.48
N LYS A 79 -4.96 32.54 18.32
CA LYS A 79 -5.45 31.21 17.92
C LYS A 79 -6.83 31.32 17.26
N ARG A 80 -7.00 30.62 16.14
CA ARG A 80 -8.20 30.61 15.29
C ARG A 80 -8.51 29.22 14.79
N VAL A 81 -9.75 28.99 14.38
CA VAL A 81 -10.21 27.72 13.79
C VAL A 81 -10.65 27.96 12.36
N LEU A 82 -10.13 27.17 11.43
CA LEU A 82 -10.60 27.07 10.06
C LEU A 82 -11.47 25.83 9.90
N LYS A 83 -12.55 25.92 9.11
CA LYS A 83 -13.53 24.83 8.88
C LYS A 83 -13.56 24.45 7.40
N ALA A 84 -13.57 23.17 7.07
CA ALA A 84 -13.69 22.65 5.69
C ALA A 84 -14.66 21.46 5.60
N PHE A 85 -15.26 21.25 4.42
CA PHE A 85 -16.03 20.05 4.08
C PHE A 85 -15.55 19.43 2.77
N SER A 86 -15.67 18.12 2.54
CA SER A 86 -15.19 17.51 1.30
C SER A 86 -16.14 17.71 0.11
N GLY A 87 -15.70 18.10 -1.08
CA GLY A 87 -16.58 18.14 -2.29
C GLY A 87 -17.56 19.33 -2.33
N LEU A 88 -18.83 19.09 -2.69
CA LEU A 88 -19.90 20.12 -2.79
C LEU A 88 -20.93 19.93 -1.68
N LEU A 89 -21.31 20.97 -0.94
CA LEU A 89 -22.29 20.87 0.14
C LEU A 89 -23.64 21.36 -0.37
N ASN A 90 -24.63 20.48 -0.48
CA ASN A 90 -25.92 20.77 -1.14
C ASN A 90 -25.74 21.41 -2.54
N GLY A 91 -24.77 20.91 -3.31
CA GLY A 91 -24.44 21.42 -4.65
C GLY A 91 -23.64 22.73 -4.68
N ARG A 92 -23.27 23.31 -3.53
CA ARG A 92 -22.45 24.53 -3.46
C ARG A 92 -21.00 24.22 -3.08
N SER A 93 -20.05 24.85 -3.79
CA SER A 93 -18.62 24.78 -3.45
C SER A 93 -18.18 25.87 -2.47
N MET A 94 -18.89 27.00 -2.46
CA MET A 94 -18.67 28.16 -1.60
C MET A 94 -19.81 28.27 -0.60
N VAL A 95 -19.48 28.25 0.70
CA VAL A 95 -20.42 28.41 1.81
C VAL A 95 -19.77 29.33 2.83
N ASP A 96 -20.50 30.35 3.27
CA ASP A 96 -19.99 31.33 4.25
C ASP A 96 -19.57 30.62 5.55
N GLY A 97 -18.44 31.05 6.13
CA GLY A 97 -17.87 30.44 7.33
C GLY A 97 -16.99 29.19 7.07
N TRP A 98 -16.84 28.76 5.82
CA TRP A 98 -15.98 27.64 5.41
C TRP A 98 -14.84 28.09 4.51
N VAL A 99 -13.71 27.38 4.55
CA VAL A 99 -12.60 27.66 3.62
C VAL A 99 -13.04 27.38 2.18
N PRO A 100 -12.66 28.25 1.23
CA PRO A 100 -13.02 28.09 -0.18
C PRO A 100 -12.38 26.83 -0.79
N PRO A 101 -12.89 26.33 -1.94
CA PRO A 101 -12.20 25.31 -2.71
C PRO A 101 -10.85 25.83 -3.19
N ILE A 102 -9.91 24.90 -3.44
CA ILE A 102 -8.61 25.26 -4.00
C ILE A 102 -8.82 25.92 -5.38
N PRO A 103 -8.16 27.07 -5.64
CA PRO A 103 -8.27 27.76 -6.92
C PRO A 103 -7.96 26.85 -8.11
N GLY A 104 -8.68 27.05 -9.22
CA GLY A 104 -8.54 26.27 -10.46
C GLY A 104 -9.68 25.29 -10.73
N ARG A 105 -10.44 24.87 -9.69
CA ARG A 105 -11.62 23.99 -9.85
C ARG A 105 -12.67 24.54 -10.82
N GLU A 106 -12.95 25.83 -10.74
CA GLU A 106 -13.97 26.50 -11.57
C GLU A 106 -13.68 26.38 -13.07
N GLN A 107 -12.40 26.32 -13.45
CA GLN A 107 -11.98 26.22 -14.85
C GLN A 107 -12.34 24.87 -15.48
N VAL A 108 -12.51 23.83 -14.66
CA VAL A 108 -12.79 22.46 -15.11
C VAL A 108 -14.17 21.96 -14.67
N ALA A 109 -14.92 22.73 -13.89
CA ALA A 109 -16.19 22.28 -13.31
C ALA A 109 -17.27 21.92 -14.35
N LEU A 110 -17.36 22.69 -15.44
CA LEU A 110 -18.32 22.41 -16.53
C LEU A 110 -17.93 21.15 -17.31
N ASP A 111 -16.65 21.00 -17.63
CA ASP A 111 -16.12 19.82 -18.33
C ASP A 111 -16.18 18.57 -17.46
N GLU A 112 -15.96 18.72 -16.14
CA GLU A 112 -16.15 17.69 -15.13
C GLU A 112 -17.60 17.21 -15.11
N ALA A 113 -18.57 18.12 -14.95
CA ALA A 113 -19.98 17.77 -14.92
C ALA A 113 -20.42 17.06 -16.21
N ARG A 114 -19.98 17.55 -17.38
CA ARG A 114 -20.25 16.93 -18.68
C ARG A 114 -19.65 15.53 -18.78
N THR A 115 -18.39 15.37 -18.38
CA THR A 115 -17.68 14.08 -18.45
C THR A 115 -18.27 13.07 -17.47
N LEU A 116 -18.67 13.49 -16.27
CA LEU A 116 -19.35 12.64 -15.30
C LEU A 116 -20.71 12.16 -15.81
N ALA A 117 -21.50 13.05 -16.45
CA ALA A 117 -22.76 12.67 -17.08
C ALA A 117 -22.53 11.64 -18.22
N GLU A 118 -21.49 11.82 -19.02
CA GLU A 118 -21.13 10.86 -20.07
C GLU A 118 -20.64 9.51 -19.49
N LEU A 119 -19.88 9.53 -18.41
CA LEU A 119 -19.44 8.32 -17.70
C LEU A 119 -20.63 7.55 -17.10
N ASP A 120 -21.63 8.26 -16.55
CA ASP A 120 -22.85 7.64 -16.04
C ASP A 120 -23.70 7.06 -17.19
N ALA A 121 -23.85 7.79 -18.30
CA ALA A 121 -24.51 7.27 -19.50
C ALA A 121 -23.84 5.98 -20.01
N ILE A 122 -22.51 5.94 -20.06
CA ILE A 122 -21.75 4.72 -20.41
C ILE A 122 -22.02 3.60 -19.40
N LYS A 123 -22.09 3.90 -18.10
CA LYS A 123 -22.39 2.91 -17.07
C LYS A 123 -23.77 2.30 -17.28
N GLN A 124 -24.79 3.11 -17.54
CA GLN A 124 -26.15 2.63 -17.81
C GLN A 124 -26.19 1.77 -19.08
N GLU A 125 -25.55 2.21 -20.16
CA GLU A 125 -25.49 1.45 -21.42
C GLU A 125 -24.78 0.10 -21.23
N LEU A 126 -23.71 0.05 -20.45
CA LEU A 126 -23.02 -1.21 -20.11
C LEU A 126 -23.92 -2.16 -19.32
N ILE A 127 -24.74 -1.67 -18.39
CA ILE A 127 -25.68 -2.51 -17.62
C ILE A 127 -26.68 -3.15 -18.60
N ILE A 128 -27.29 -2.35 -19.48
CA ILE A 128 -28.27 -2.81 -20.48
C ILE A 128 -27.66 -3.88 -21.39
N LEU A 129 -26.48 -3.64 -21.96
CA LEU A 129 -25.82 -4.57 -22.90
C LEU A 129 -25.38 -5.89 -22.24
N ASN A 130 -25.08 -5.88 -20.93
CA ASN A 130 -24.77 -7.11 -20.20
C ASN A 130 -26.03 -7.92 -19.89
N GLN A 131 -27.18 -7.27 -19.76
CA GLN A 131 -28.48 -7.90 -19.46
C GLN A 131 -29.32 -8.21 -20.71
N LEU A 132 -28.66 -8.28 -21.87
CA LEU A 132 -29.30 -8.49 -23.17
C LEU A 132 -30.07 -9.84 -23.20
N PRO A 133 -31.41 -9.86 -23.41
CA PRO A 133 -32.23 -11.07 -23.34
C PRO A 133 -31.78 -12.21 -24.26
N GLU A 134 -31.21 -11.87 -25.42
CA GLU A 134 -30.74 -12.80 -26.44
C GLU A 134 -29.64 -13.73 -25.92
N ARG A 135 -28.90 -13.34 -24.87
CA ARG A 135 -27.93 -14.22 -24.19
C ARG A 135 -28.62 -15.43 -23.56
N GLN A 136 -29.70 -15.19 -22.81
CA GLN A 136 -30.47 -16.26 -22.17
C GLN A 136 -31.18 -17.12 -23.22
N LEU A 137 -31.72 -16.49 -24.27
CA LEU A 137 -32.35 -17.21 -25.38
C LEU A 137 -31.36 -18.10 -26.13
N TYR A 138 -30.14 -17.61 -26.38
CA TYR A 138 -29.08 -18.37 -27.04
C TYR A 138 -28.67 -19.59 -26.20
N GLU A 139 -28.45 -19.41 -24.89
CA GLU A 139 -28.12 -20.51 -23.99
C GLU A 139 -29.22 -21.57 -23.95
N THR A 140 -30.47 -21.14 -23.76
CA THR A 140 -31.63 -22.04 -23.65
C THR A 140 -31.86 -22.80 -24.97
N ALA A 141 -31.88 -22.09 -26.10
CA ALA A 141 -32.05 -22.71 -27.41
C ALA A 141 -30.86 -23.64 -27.77
N GLY A 142 -29.64 -23.24 -27.39
CA GLY A 142 -28.43 -24.04 -27.58
C GLY A 142 -28.54 -25.40 -26.88
N GLN A 143 -28.93 -25.41 -25.61
CA GLN A 143 -29.14 -26.63 -24.82
C GLN A 143 -30.20 -27.55 -25.44
N ILE A 144 -31.33 -26.99 -25.90
CA ILE A 144 -32.40 -27.78 -26.55
C ILE A 144 -31.88 -28.46 -27.81
N TYR A 145 -31.21 -27.73 -28.69
CA TYR A 145 -30.69 -28.31 -29.93
C TYR A 145 -29.54 -29.28 -29.70
N GLU A 146 -28.72 -29.07 -28.68
CA GLU A 146 -27.68 -30.01 -28.27
C GLU A 146 -28.29 -31.34 -27.82
N GLN A 147 -29.33 -31.29 -26.98
CA GLN A 147 -30.08 -32.48 -26.57
C GLN A 147 -30.71 -33.21 -27.76
N GLN A 148 -31.40 -32.49 -28.65
CA GLN A 148 -32.01 -33.09 -29.84
C GLN A 148 -30.98 -33.73 -30.78
N LEU A 149 -29.82 -33.09 -30.97
CA LEU A 149 -28.72 -33.65 -31.76
C LEU A 149 -28.16 -34.93 -31.13
N GLN A 150 -28.08 -34.98 -29.80
CA GLN A 150 -27.62 -36.15 -29.05
C GLN A 150 -28.61 -37.31 -29.19
N GLU A 151 -29.90 -37.08 -28.91
CA GLU A 151 -30.96 -38.09 -29.03
C GLU A 151 -31.03 -38.66 -30.46
N MET A 152 -30.96 -37.79 -31.48
CA MET A 152 -30.91 -38.20 -32.88
C MET A 152 -29.64 -38.99 -33.21
N SER A 153 -28.49 -38.60 -32.66
CA SER A 153 -27.23 -39.34 -32.86
C SER A 153 -27.32 -40.76 -32.30
N ASP A 154 -27.93 -40.92 -31.12
CA ASP A 154 -28.13 -42.22 -30.48
C ASP A 154 -29.11 -43.10 -31.27
N CYS A 155 -30.21 -42.51 -31.77
CA CYS A 155 -31.15 -43.17 -32.67
C CYS A 155 -30.47 -43.64 -33.97
N HIS A 156 -29.72 -42.75 -34.64
CA HIS A 156 -28.98 -43.08 -35.87
C HIS A 156 -27.91 -44.15 -35.65
N TYR A 157 -27.30 -44.21 -34.46
CA TYR A 157 -26.40 -45.27 -34.08
C TYR A 157 -27.11 -46.64 -34.03
N GLN A 158 -28.29 -46.70 -33.41
CA GLN A 158 -29.12 -47.90 -33.36
C GLN A 158 -29.57 -48.34 -34.77
N HIS A 159 -30.05 -47.39 -35.59
CA HIS A 159 -30.41 -47.69 -36.98
C HIS A 159 -29.23 -48.24 -37.77
N LYS A 160 -28.04 -47.65 -37.63
CA LYS A 160 -26.82 -48.15 -38.28
C LYS A 160 -26.50 -49.59 -37.85
N TYR A 161 -26.65 -49.89 -36.56
CA TYR A 161 -26.42 -51.23 -36.03
C TYR A 161 -27.43 -52.25 -36.57
N GLN A 162 -28.72 -51.91 -36.57
CA GLN A 162 -29.79 -52.76 -37.13
C GLN A 162 -29.57 -53.03 -38.63
N ARG A 163 -29.29 -51.99 -39.42
CA ARG A 163 -28.96 -52.14 -40.85
C ARG A 163 -27.74 -53.04 -41.08
N GLN A 164 -26.76 -53.03 -40.18
CA GLN A 164 -25.59 -53.91 -40.28
C GLN A 164 -25.98 -55.38 -40.04
N GLN A 165 -26.81 -55.67 -39.04
CA GLN A 165 -27.32 -57.01 -38.78
C GLN A 165 -28.21 -57.51 -39.92
N GLU A 166 -29.13 -56.69 -40.39
CA GLU A 166 -30.04 -57.02 -41.49
C GLU A 166 -29.26 -57.27 -42.79
N ARG A 167 -28.24 -56.46 -43.06
CA ARG A 167 -27.33 -56.68 -44.19
C ARG A 167 -26.67 -58.06 -44.15
N GLN A 168 -26.23 -58.53 -42.98
CA GLN A 168 -25.65 -59.88 -42.83
C GLN A 168 -26.68 -60.97 -43.15
N LEU A 169 -27.88 -60.87 -42.61
CA LEU A 169 -28.97 -61.85 -42.85
C LEU A 169 -29.38 -61.90 -44.33
N LEU A 170 -29.48 -60.75 -45.00
CA LEU A 170 -29.86 -60.67 -46.41
C LEU A 170 -28.83 -61.35 -47.32
N TYR A 171 -27.52 -61.23 -47.01
CA TYR A 171 -26.46 -61.91 -47.76
C TYR A 171 -26.56 -63.45 -47.70
N GLU A 172 -27.09 -64.00 -46.60
CA GLU A 172 -27.25 -65.44 -46.42
C GLU A 172 -28.56 -65.99 -47.02
N ALA A 173 -29.61 -65.17 -47.12
CA ALA A 173 -30.97 -65.62 -47.42
C ALA A 173 -31.46 -65.39 -48.86
N LEU A 174 -30.85 -64.48 -49.63
CA LEU A 174 -31.42 -64.00 -50.91
C LEU A 174 -30.56 -64.32 -52.14
N SER A 175 -31.24 -64.49 -53.28
CA SER A 175 -30.60 -64.60 -54.60
C SER A 175 -30.11 -63.23 -55.11
N GLN A 176 -29.19 -63.25 -56.08
CA GLN A 176 -28.38 -62.07 -56.47
C GLN A 176 -29.20 -60.82 -56.88
N THR A 177 -30.31 -61.01 -57.61
CA THR A 177 -31.20 -59.91 -58.02
C THR A 177 -32.07 -59.37 -56.88
N ALA A 178 -32.58 -60.24 -56.00
CA ALA A 178 -33.35 -59.83 -54.82
C ALA A 178 -32.47 -59.12 -53.78
N LEU A 179 -31.23 -59.60 -53.59
CA LEU A 179 -30.24 -59.02 -52.68
C LEU A 179 -29.88 -57.58 -53.05
N THR A 180 -29.70 -57.29 -54.34
CA THR A 180 -29.31 -55.93 -54.80
C THR A 180 -30.42 -54.91 -54.48
N THR A 181 -31.68 -55.32 -54.65
CA THR A 181 -32.84 -54.47 -54.34
C THR A 181 -32.95 -54.20 -52.84
N ALA A 182 -32.76 -55.22 -52.00
CA ALA A 182 -32.81 -55.09 -50.54
C ALA A 182 -31.66 -54.22 -49.99
N LEU A 183 -30.44 -54.36 -50.51
CA LEU A 183 -29.30 -53.51 -50.11
C LEU A 183 -29.50 -52.04 -50.49
N ALA A 184 -30.12 -51.76 -51.63
CA ALA A 184 -30.44 -50.40 -52.04
C ALA A 184 -31.43 -49.71 -51.08
N GLN A 185 -32.35 -50.47 -50.48
CA GLN A 185 -33.27 -49.98 -49.45
C GLN A 185 -32.54 -49.58 -48.16
N LEU A 186 -31.61 -50.41 -47.67
CA LEU A 186 -30.78 -50.08 -46.50
C LEU A 186 -29.89 -48.85 -46.73
N ASP A 187 -29.37 -48.67 -47.95
CA ASP A 187 -28.61 -47.48 -48.33
C ASP A 187 -29.50 -46.23 -48.39
N GLN A 188 -30.76 -46.35 -48.81
CA GLN A 188 -31.74 -45.27 -48.79
C GLN A 188 -32.04 -44.82 -47.35
N GLU A 189 -32.21 -45.75 -46.41
CA GLU A 189 -32.39 -45.45 -44.99
C GLU A 189 -31.18 -44.71 -44.40
N SER A 190 -29.95 -45.14 -44.73
CA SER A 190 -28.75 -44.42 -44.30
C SER A 190 -28.66 -43.00 -44.86
N ARG A 191 -29.15 -42.77 -46.09
CA ARG A 191 -29.22 -41.41 -46.66
C ARG A 191 -30.26 -40.56 -45.94
N GLN A 192 -31.37 -41.16 -45.50
CA GLN A 192 -32.43 -40.49 -44.77
C GLN A 192 -31.94 -39.97 -43.41
N ASP A 193 -31.21 -40.78 -42.63
CA ASP A 193 -30.55 -40.34 -41.39
C ASP A 193 -29.64 -39.11 -41.65
N GLY A 194 -28.89 -39.15 -42.76
CA GLY A 194 -28.01 -38.05 -43.16
C GLY A 194 -28.74 -36.78 -43.62
N ILE A 195 -29.97 -36.89 -44.15
CA ILE A 195 -30.83 -35.75 -44.50
C ILE A 195 -31.43 -35.15 -43.23
N GLU A 196 -31.94 -35.98 -42.33
CA GLU A 196 -32.52 -35.57 -41.05
C GLU A 196 -31.52 -34.77 -40.21
N ARG A 197 -30.29 -35.28 -40.07
CA ARG A 197 -29.22 -34.58 -39.34
C ARG A 197 -28.88 -33.23 -39.93
N ARG A 198 -28.86 -33.13 -41.27
CA ARG A 198 -28.59 -31.85 -41.95
C ARG A 198 -29.73 -30.86 -41.73
N ARG A 199 -30.98 -31.32 -41.77
CA ARG A 199 -32.15 -30.48 -41.50
C ARG A 199 -32.10 -29.90 -40.08
N LEU A 200 -31.86 -30.73 -39.06
CA LEU A 200 -31.80 -30.27 -37.68
C LEU A 200 -30.68 -29.25 -37.44
N LYS A 201 -29.50 -29.47 -38.05
CA LYS A 201 -28.40 -28.48 -38.00
C LYS A 201 -28.76 -27.15 -38.67
N GLN A 202 -29.49 -27.20 -39.80
CA GLN A 202 -29.94 -25.99 -40.48
C GLN A 202 -30.98 -25.22 -39.66
N GLU A 203 -31.90 -25.92 -39.00
CA GLU A 203 -32.89 -25.32 -38.10
C GLU A 203 -32.23 -24.66 -36.88
N ARG A 204 -31.30 -25.38 -36.23
CA ARG A 204 -30.47 -24.83 -35.16
C ARG A 204 -29.76 -23.56 -35.59
N ASP A 205 -29.06 -23.60 -36.72
CA ASP A 205 -28.30 -22.47 -37.23
C ASP A 205 -29.21 -21.26 -37.54
N LYS A 206 -30.42 -21.50 -38.04
CA LYS A 206 -31.41 -20.46 -38.32
C LYS A 206 -31.89 -19.74 -37.05
N VAL A 207 -31.92 -20.44 -35.91
CA VAL A 207 -32.31 -19.89 -34.61
C VAL A 207 -31.12 -19.23 -33.90
N LEU A 208 -29.96 -19.91 -33.87
CA LEU A 208 -28.81 -19.47 -33.06
C LEU A 208 -28.00 -18.35 -33.72
N ARG A 209 -27.83 -18.33 -35.06
CA ARG A 209 -26.98 -17.32 -35.72
C ARG A 209 -27.44 -15.87 -35.46
N PRO A 210 -28.74 -15.51 -35.58
CA PRO A 210 -29.16 -14.14 -35.29
C PRO A 210 -28.89 -13.71 -33.84
N LEU A 211 -29.05 -14.64 -32.89
CA LEU A 211 -28.76 -14.40 -31.48
C LEU A 211 -27.24 -14.23 -31.25
N GLU A 212 -26.43 -15.07 -31.87
CA GLU A 212 -24.96 -14.97 -31.83
C GLU A 212 -24.47 -13.64 -32.40
N GLU A 213 -25.01 -13.20 -33.54
CA GLU A 213 -24.69 -11.92 -34.17
C GLU A 213 -25.08 -10.73 -33.27
N ALA A 214 -26.25 -10.78 -32.62
CA ALA A 214 -26.69 -9.76 -31.67
C ALA A 214 -25.76 -9.70 -30.44
N ILE A 215 -25.39 -10.85 -29.88
CA ILE A 215 -24.47 -10.95 -28.73
C ILE A 215 -23.06 -10.46 -29.12
N ALA A 216 -22.57 -10.83 -30.31
CA ALA A 216 -21.27 -10.38 -30.81
C ALA A 216 -21.23 -8.86 -30.98
N THR A 217 -22.30 -8.28 -31.54
CA THR A 217 -22.45 -6.82 -31.69
C THR A 217 -22.46 -6.13 -30.33
N ALA A 218 -23.22 -6.65 -29.37
CA ALA A 218 -23.26 -6.13 -28.00
C ALA A 218 -21.88 -6.22 -27.31
N ASN A 219 -21.16 -7.33 -27.47
CA ASN A 219 -19.81 -7.52 -26.92
C ASN A 219 -18.81 -6.53 -27.52
N ALA A 220 -18.84 -6.30 -28.83
CA ALA A 220 -18.00 -5.30 -29.48
C ALA A 220 -18.29 -3.89 -28.94
N ARG A 221 -19.56 -3.55 -28.75
CA ARG A 221 -19.98 -2.28 -28.15
C ARG A 221 -19.50 -2.14 -26.71
N ILE A 222 -19.62 -3.19 -25.89
CA ILE A 222 -19.11 -3.22 -24.51
C ILE A 222 -17.61 -2.93 -24.47
N GLN A 223 -16.82 -3.56 -25.35
CA GLN A 223 -15.36 -3.32 -25.41
C GLN A 223 -15.04 -1.87 -25.76
N HIS A 224 -15.72 -1.32 -26.77
CA HIS A 224 -15.58 0.08 -27.15
C HIS A 224 -15.95 1.03 -26.00
N LEU A 225 -17.07 0.80 -25.32
CA LEU A 225 -17.51 1.60 -24.18
C LEU A 225 -16.53 1.53 -22.99
N LYS A 226 -15.96 0.36 -22.70
CA LYS A 226 -14.92 0.22 -21.67
C LYS A 226 -13.66 1.03 -22.00
N GLN A 227 -13.22 1.01 -23.26
CA GLN A 227 -12.09 1.83 -23.73
C GLN A 227 -12.41 3.32 -23.64
N LYS A 228 -13.60 3.74 -24.09
CA LYS A 228 -14.08 5.12 -24.01
C LYS A 228 -14.14 5.62 -22.56
N ARG A 229 -14.73 4.85 -21.65
CA ARG A 229 -14.79 5.14 -20.20
C ARG A 229 -13.39 5.34 -19.61
N LYS A 230 -12.44 4.45 -19.95
CA LYS A 230 -11.05 4.55 -19.49
C LYS A 230 -10.37 5.83 -20.00
N SER A 231 -10.60 6.19 -21.27
CA SER A 231 -10.06 7.41 -21.87
C SER A 231 -10.62 8.66 -21.21
N LEU A 232 -11.95 8.76 -21.10
CA LEU A 232 -12.64 9.89 -20.46
C LEU A 232 -12.22 10.08 -19.01
N SER A 233 -12.15 8.99 -18.23
CA SER A 233 -11.71 9.03 -16.84
C SER A 233 -10.28 9.54 -16.70
N ARG A 234 -9.36 9.09 -17.57
CA ARG A 234 -7.96 9.55 -17.56
C ARG A 234 -7.83 11.01 -17.98
N GLN A 235 -8.59 11.43 -19.00
CA GLN A 235 -8.59 12.81 -19.47
C GLN A 235 -9.11 13.75 -18.37
N LEU A 236 -10.25 13.41 -17.75
CA LEU A 236 -10.80 14.19 -16.63
C LEU A 236 -9.81 14.27 -15.47
N GLN A 237 -9.20 13.16 -15.08
CA GLN A 237 -8.20 13.13 -14.02
C GLN A 237 -6.99 14.02 -14.35
N ALA A 238 -6.48 13.98 -15.58
CA ALA A 238 -5.38 14.84 -16.03
C ALA A 238 -5.78 16.33 -16.03
N GLN A 239 -6.97 16.66 -16.53
CA GLN A 239 -7.50 18.03 -16.53
C GLN A 239 -7.66 18.57 -15.10
N MET A 240 -8.23 17.76 -14.20
CA MET A 240 -8.34 18.11 -12.79
C MET A 240 -6.96 18.35 -12.18
N HIS A 241 -6.02 17.41 -12.32
CA HIS A 241 -4.69 17.55 -11.73
C HIS A 241 -3.88 18.73 -12.25
N ALA A 242 -4.08 19.11 -13.52
CA ALA A 242 -3.45 20.29 -14.10
C ALA A 242 -4.05 21.59 -13.55
N ALA A 243 -5.36 21.61 -13.28
CA ALA A 243 -6.06 22.80 -12.81
C ALA A 243 -5.79 23.13 -11.33
N TYR A 244 -5.66 22.12 -10.47
CA TYR A 244 -5.41 22.34 -9.03
C TYR A 244 -3.95 22.67 -8.74
N SER A 245 -3.71 23.83 -8.12
CA SER A 245 -2.41 24.18 -7.55
C SER A 245 -2.48 24.27 -6.03
N LEU A 246 -1.60 23.54 -5.35
CA LEU A 246 -1.46 23.55 -3.90
C LEU A 246 -0.29 24.43 -3.49
N MET A 247 -0.45 25.11 -2.36
CA MET A 247 0.60 25.95 -1.79
C MET A 247 1.02 25.38 -0.44
N ASN A 248 2.33 25.34 -0.19
CA ASN A 248 2.90 24.92 1.09
C ASN A 248 3.41 26.12 1.91
N PHE A 249 3.90 25.85 3.12
CA PHE A 249 4.40 26.87 4.04
C PHE A 249 5.81 27.41 3.70
N LEU A 250 6.48 26.86 2.68
CA LEU A 250 7.65 27.47 2.04
C LEU A 250 7.26 28.56 1.02
N GLY A 251 5.97 28.75 0.77
CA GLY A 251 5.46 29.66 -0.26
C GLY A 251 5.53 29.10 -1.68
N GLN A 252 5.76 27.79 -1.82
CA GLN A 252 5.82 27.13 -3.13
C GLN A 252 4.41 26.73 -3.56
N SER A 253 4.03 27.09 -4.79
CA SER A 253 2.78 26.68 -5.41
C SER A 253 3.06 25.70 -6.55
N VAL A 254 2.48 24.49 -6.47
CA VAL A 254 2.75 23.38 -7.39
C VAL A 254 1.44 22.71 -7.79
N SER A 255 1.30 22.31 -9.05
CA SER A 255 0.10 21.61 -9.50
C SER A 255 0.04 20.17 -8.97
N LEU A 256 -1.18 19.63 -8.81
CA LEU A 256 -1.34 18.22 -8.41
C LEU A 256 -0.67 17.26 -9.39
N GLN A 257 -0.65 17.60 -10.69
CA GLN A 257 0.02 16.81 -11.72
C GLN A 257 1.54 16.74 -11.50
N GLN A 258 2.16 17.84 -11.09
CA GLN A 258 3.60 17.91 -10.82
C GLN A 258 3.95 17.18 -9.52
N LEU A 259 3.10 17.26 -8.50
CA LEU A 259 3.30 16.54 -7.24
C LEU A 259 3.17 15.03 -7.44
N MET A 260 2.20 14.58 -8.24
CA MET A 260 1.87 13.16 -8.39
C MET A 260 1.76 12.76 -9.88
N PRO A 261 2.91 12.58 -10.57
CA PRO A 261 2.94 12.26 -12.00
C PRO A 261 2.37 10.87 -12.33
N SER A 262 2.31 9.96 -11.36
CA SER A 262 1.65 8.65 -11.47
C SER A 262 0.12 8.70 -11.34
N GLY A 263 -0.43 9.87 -10.98
CA GLY A 263 -1.86 10.13 -10.85
C GLY A 263 -2.44 9.80 -9.48
N LEU A 264 -3.20 10.74 -8.90
CA LEU A 264 -4.08 10.58 -7.74
C LEU A 264 -5.55 10.33 -8.13
N PRO A 265 -6.40 9.77 -7.26
CA PRO A 265 -7.83 9.72 -7.51
C PRO A 265 -8.44 11.12 -7.73
N THR A 266 -9.51 11.20 -8.52
CA THR A 266 -10.29 12.43 -8.70
C THR A 266 -10.83 12.94 -7.36
N GLY A 267 -10.92 14.27 -7.21
CA GLY A 267 -11.39 14.90 -5.97
C GLY A 267 -10.34 15.03 -4.85
N THR A 268 -9.06 14.76 -5.13
CA THR A 268 -7.98 14.93 -4.14
C THR A 268 -7.85 16.40 -3.67
N GLY A 269 -8.00 17.37 -4.57
CA GLY A 269 -8.03 18.80 -4.23
C GLY A 269 -9.29 19.27 -3.49
N ASP A 270 -10.30 18.41 -3.35
CA ASP A 270 -11.57 18.75 -2.68
C ASP A 270 -11.69 18.18 -1.26
N CYS A 271 -10.66 17.46 -0.79
CA CYS A 271 -10.64 16.90 0.56
C CYS A 271 -10.37 18.00 1.62
N CYS A 272 -10.75 17.75 2.88
CA CYS A 272 -10.64 18.74 3.95
C CYS A 272 -9.19 19.15 4.21
N ALA A 273 -8.29 18.18 4.44
CA ALA A 273 -6.89 18.47 4.76
C ALA A 273 -6.15 19.33 3.70
N PRO A 274 -6.18 19.00 2.39
CA PRO A 274 -5.59 19.87 1.37
C PRO A 274 -6.14 21.30 1.36
N LYS A 275 -7.46 21.48 1.51
CA LYS A 275 -8.08 22.81 1.51
C LYS A 275 -7.66 23.64 2.73
N LEU A 276 -7.71 23.03 3.91
CA LEU A 276 -7.32 23.68 5.17
C LEU A 276 -5.85 24.11 5.15
N LEU A 277 -4.95 23.20 4.77
CA LEU A 277 -3.50 23.46 4.75
C LEU A 277 -3.11 24.45 3.64
N HIS A 278 -3.72 24.35 2.45
CA HIS A 278 -3.53 25.33 1.39
C HIS A 278 -4.01 26.73 1.81
N TYR A 279 -5.20 26.83 2.42
CA TYR A 279 -5.73 28.11 2.89
C TYR A 279 -4.83 28.70 3.98
N ALA A 280 -4.39 27.90 4.95
CA ALA A 280 -3.48 28.34 6.00
C ALA A 280 -2.16 28.85 5.41
N ALA A 281 -1.55 28.11 4.48
CA ALA A 281 -0.32 28.53 3.81
C ALA A 281 -0.50 29.85 3.02
N THR A 282 -1.60 29.99 2.27
CA THR A 282 -1.89 31.20 1.47
C THR A 282 -2.11 32.46 2.28
N HIS A 283 -2.52 32.31 3.54
CA HIS A 283 -2.80 33.42 4.45
C HIS A 283 -1.71 33.58 5.53
N GLY A 284 -0.59 32.84 5.43
CA GLY A 284 0.51 32.92 6.40
C GLY A 284 0.11 32.48 7.82
N LEU A 285 -0.88 31.59 7.93
CA LEU A 285 -1.39 31.07 9.19
C LEU A 285 -0.61 29.82 9.57
N LYS A 286 -0.12 29.75 10.80
CA LYS A 286 0.67 28.62 11.29
C LYS A 286 -0.27 27.53 11.82
N PRO A 287 -0.31 26.33 11.23
CA PRO A 287 -1.14 25.24 11.73
C PRO A 287 -0.58 24.69 13.05
N LEU A 288 -1.48 24.40 13.99
CA LEU A 288 -1.18 23.87 15.31
C LEU A 288 -1.69 22.43 15.48
N ALA A 289 -2.93 22.16 15.08
CA ALA A 289 -3.55 20.83 15.16
C ALA A 289 -4.71 20.70 14.17
N MET A 290 -5.04 19.48 13.75
CA MET A 290 -6.12 19.21 12.78
C MET A 290 -6.97 18.02 13.21
N ALA A 291 -8.25 18.03 12.87
CA ALA A 291 -9.13 16.88 13.04
C ALA A 291 -10.10 16.79 11.84
N GLU A 292 -10.27 15.59 11.29
CA GLU A 292 -11.26 15.29 10.26
C GLU A 292 -12.29 14.30 10.82
N PHE A 293 -13.57 14.46 10.47
CA PHE A 293 -14.66 13.64 10.97
C PHE A 293 -15.77 13.48 9.93
N TRP A 294 -16.62 12.47 10.11
CA TRP A 294 -17.81 12.27 9.29
C TRP A 294 -19.07 12.73 10.03
N TRP A 295 -19.97 13.43 9.33
CA TRP A 295 -21.27 13.83 9.85
C TRP A 295 -22.39 13.60 8.83
N GLY A 296 -23.56 13.16 9.30
CA GLY A 296 -24.73 12.80 8.49
C GLY A 296 -24.89 11.29 8.29
N SER A 297 -25.82 10.88 7.42
CA SER A 297 -26.20 9.47 7.20
C SER A 297 -24.97 8.56 7.05
N SER A 298 -24.86 7.57 7.94
CA SER A 298 -23.75 6.61 7.90
C SER A 298 -23.81 5.77 6.62
N SER A 299 -22.64 5.49 6.05
CA SER A 299 -22.47 4.57 4.92
C SER A 299 -21.68 3.34 5.37
N GLN A 300 -21.54 2.31 4.52
CA GLN A 300 -20.84 1.07 4.89
C GLN A 300 -19.44 1.29 5.50
N ASP A 301 -18.73 2.36 5.11
CA ASP A 301 -17.35 2.65 5.53
C ASP A 301 -17.19 3.91 6.39
N LYS A 302 -18.27 4.65 6.66
CA LYS A 302 -18.24 5.94 7.39
C LYS A 302 -19.31 5.98 8.47
N ILE A 303 -18.83 6.11 9.70
CA ILE A 303 -19.60 6.13 10.93
C ILE A 303 -19.66 7.58 11.39
N GLN A 304 -20.86 8.04 11.74
CA GLN A 304 -21.06 9.35 12.33
C GLN A 304 -20.28 9.47 13.66
N ASP A 305 -19.79 10.66 13.98
CA ASP A 305 -19.08 10.99 15.25
C ASP A 305 -17.67 10.40 15.42
N GLU A 306 -17.17 9.69 14.41
CA GLU A 306 -15.83 9.13 14.37
C GLU A 306 -14.81 10.09 13.74
N PHE A 307 -13.58 10.07 14.26
CA PHE A 307 -12.46 10.84 13.73
C PHE A 307 -11.63 10.02 12.75
N TYR A 308 -11.31 10.63 11.61
CA TYR A 308 -10.52 10.03 10.55
C TYR A 308 -9.19 10.75 10.39
N GLY A 309 -8.19 10.01 9.92
CA GLY A 309 -6.93 10.57 9.46
C GLY A 309 -6.99 11.02 8.01
N ALA A 310 -5.85 11.45 7.46
CA ALA A 310 -5.73 11.75 6.04
C ALA A 310 -6.12 10.51 5.21
N CYS A 311 -6.96 10.71 4.19
CA CYS A 311 -7.34 9.63 3.28
C CYS A 311 -6.08 9.01 2.65
N ALA A 312 -5.86 7.71 2.88
CA ALA A 312 -4.64 7.00 2.48
C ALA A 312 -4.31 7.14 0.99
N GLU A 313 -5.33 7.09 0.13
CA GLU A 313 -5.14 7.13 -1.33
C GLU A 313 -5.12 8.54 -1.94
N ARG A 314 -5.61 9.55 -1.20
CA ARG A 314 -5.83 10.91 -1.74
C ARG A 314 -4.98 11.96 -1.03
N CYS A 315 -5.13 12.07 0.29
CA CYS A 315 -4.51 13.15 1.07
C CYS A 315 -3.13 12.78 1.59
N GLN A 316 -2.95 11.53 2.05
CA GLN A 316 -1.68 11.06 2.62
C GLN A 316 -0.47 11.30 1.70
N PRO A 317 -0.54 11.04 0.38
CA PRO A 317 0.58 11.29 -0.53
C PRO A 317 0.98 12.78 -0.64
N LEU A 318 0.08 13.70 -0.29
CA LEU A 318 0.31 15.14 -0.37
C LEU A 318 0.84 15.75 0.92
N MET A 319 0.74 15.04 2.06
CA MET A 319 1.07 15.61 3.37
C MET A 319 2.52 16.10 3.45
N GLY A 320 3.46 15.39 2.84
CA GLY A 320 4.86 15.80 2.81
C GLY A 320 5.07 17.17 2.12
N PHE A 321 4.40 17.40 1.00
CA PHE A 321 4.43 18.72 0.33
C PHE A 321 3.65 19.76 1.13
N LEU A 322 2.42 19.46 1.54
CA LEU A 322 1.52 20.42 2.20
C LEU A 322 2.08 20.93 3.54
N LEU A 323 2.79 20.09 4.29
CA LEU A 323 3.41 20.48 5.56
C LEU A 323 4.80 21.13 5.38
N SER A 324 5.38 21.12 4.17
CA SER A 324 6.71 21.67 3.91
C SER A 324 6.76 23.15 4.28
N GLY A 325 7.77 23.54 5.07
CA GLY A 325 7.95 24.90 5.58
C GLY A 325 7.46 25.09 7.02
N LEU A 326 6.75 24.11 7.57
CA LEU A 326 6.57 24.03 9.02
C LEU A 326 7.88 23.53 9.65
N LYS A 327 8.29 24.14 10.75
CA LYS A 327 9.40 23.61 11.56
C LYS A 327 9.02 22.20 11.97
N SER A 328 9.84 21.21 11.63
CA SER A 328 9.60 19.82 12.04
C SER A 328 9.54 19.79 13.58
N HIS A 329 8.39 19.43 14.13
CA HIS A 329 8.23 19.43 15.59
C HIS A 329 8.95 18.25 16.27
N ALA A 330 9.55 17.33 15.51
CA ALA A 330 10.48 16.33 16.06
C ALA A 330 11.25 15.61 14.93
N SER A 331 12.58 15.83 14.83
CA SER A 331 13.58 14.74 14.73
C SER A 331 15.00 15.17 14.31
N ILE A 332 15.27 16.44 13.98
CA ILE A 332 16.64 16.86 13.58
C ILE A 332 17.48 17.31 14.78
N LEU A 333 16.85 17.92 15.80
CA LEU A 333 17.57 18.52 16.92
C LEU A 333 18.10 17.53 17.97
N ASP A 334 17.79 16.23 17.88
CA ASP A 334 18.19 15.23 18.89
C ASP A 334 18.97 14.03 18.33
N PHE A 335 19.24 13.93 17.02
CA PHE A 335 20.03 12.78 16.55
C PHE A 335 21.49 12.82 17.02
N GLY A 336 21.99 13.99 17.42
CA GLY A 336 23.30 14.14 18.07
C GLY A 336 23.42 13.35 19.37
N SER A 337 22.33 13.16 20.14
CA SER A 337 22.36 12.39 21.38
C SER A 337 22.57 10.89 21.17
N HIS A 338 22.40 10.40 19.94
CA HIS A 338 22.70 9.02 19.57
C HIS A 338 24.16 8.79 19.18
N VAL A 339 24.98 9.83 19.02
CA VAL A 339 26.41 9.69 18.74
C VAL A 339 27.12 9.21 20.00
N ILE A 340 27.73 8.02 19.94
CA ILE A 340 28.44 7.41 21.07
C ILE A 340 29.96 7.53 20.97
N TYR A 341 30.46 7.78 19.75
CA TYR A 341 31.87 8.03 19.50
C TYR A 341 32.00 8.82 18.20
N GLU A 342 32.86 9.84 18.19
CA GLU A 342 33.21 10.60 17.01
C GLU A 342 34.66 11.08 17.10
N ASP A 343 35.38 10.98 15.99
CA ASP A 343 36.67 11.63 15.80
C ASP A 343 36.74 12.26 14.40
N GLU A 344 37.95 12.60 13.94
CA GLU A 344 38.20 13.18 12.63
C GLU A 344 37.77 12.24 11.47
N TRP A 345 37.85 10.93 11.67
CA TRP A 345 37.80 9.91 10.62
C TRP A 345 36.50 9.10 10.62
N LEU A 346 35.89 8.88 11.78
CA LEU A 346 34.72 8.01 11.90
C LEU A 346 33.70 8.50 12.94
N ILE A 347 32.47 7.97 12.82
CA ILE A 347 31.36 8.21 13.74
C ILE A 347 30.73 6.86 14.06
N ALA A 348 30.46 6.61 15.34
CA ALA A 348 29.61 5.51 15.77
C ALA A 348 28.36 6.05 16.46
N VAL A 349 27.21 5.47 16.13
CA VAL A 349 25.92 5.83 16.72
C VAL A 349 25.24 4.64 17.38
N ASN A 350 24.48 4.90 18.43
CA ASN A 350 23.48 3.98 18.95
C ASN A 350 22.18 4.15 18.15
N LYS A 351 22.02 3.40 17.06
CA LYS A 351 20.86 3.48 16.18
C LYS A 351 19.58 3.06 16.92
N PRO A 352 18.51 3.88 16.91
CA PRO A 352 17.21 3.45 17.43
C PRO A 352 16.57 2.37 16.54
N ALA A 353 15.68 1.55 17.11
CA ALA A 353 14.84 0.64 16.33
C ALA A 353 13.84 1.43 15.46
N GLY A 354 13.49 0.89 14.30
CA GLY A 354 12.54 1.48 13.36
C GLY A 354 13.15 2.42 12.32
N LEU A 355 14.40 2.86 12.52
CA LEU A 355 15.13 3.73 11.58
C LEU A 355 16.08 2.94 10.67
N LEU A 356 16.11 3.20 9.37
CA LEU A 356 17.04 2.54 8.45
C LEU A 356 18.50 2.95 8.73
N SER A 357 19.47 2.07 8.48
CA SER A 357 20.90 2.46 8.54
C SER A 357 21.31 3.35 7.38
N VAL A 358 20.80 3.06 6.18
CA VAL A 358 21.10 3.78 4.93
C VAL A 358 19.79 4.05 4.18
N PRO A 359 19.74 5.09 3.31
CA PRO A 359 18.55 5.38 2.53
C PRO A 359 18.17 4.17 1.66
N GLY A 360 16.87 3.87 1.65
CA GLY A 360 16.28 2.82 0.82
C GLY A 360 16.18 3.23 -0.65
N ARG A 361 15.57 2.35 -1.45
CA ARG A 361 15.41 2.57 -2.90
C ARG A 361 14.27 3.54 -3.24
N TYR A 362 13.22 3.52 -2.44
CA TYR A 362 11.99 4.26 -2.68
C TYR A 362 11.96 5.57 -1.90
N PHE A 363 11.17 6.52 -2.37
CA PHE A 363 11.12 7.88 -1.83
C PHE A 363 10.69 7.93 -0.35
N ASP A 364 9.74 7.08 0.04
CA ASP A 364 9.24 6.87 1.40
C ASP A 364 10.23 6.13 2.32
N THR A 365 11.36 5.65 1.79
CA THR A 365 12.40 4.92 2.55
C THR A 365 13.72 5.67 2.64
N GLN A 366 13.75 6.97 2.35
CA GLN A 366 14.99 7.77 2.36
C GLN A 366 15.48 8.12 3.78
N ASP A 367 14.59 8.17 4.77
CA ASP A 367 14.96 8.49 6.16
C ASP A 367 15.79 7.36 6.79
N SER A 368 16.99 7.70 7.26
CA SER A 368 17.98 6.78 7.77
C SER A 368 18.97 7.49 8.67
N VAL A 369 19.75 6.72 9.44
CA VAL A 369 20.91 7.25 10.19
C VAL A 369 21.82 8.08 9.29
N LEU A 370 22.16 7.54 8.12
CA LEU A 370 23.08 8.18 7.20
C LEU A 370 22.53 9.50 6.65
N SER A 371 21.25 9.57 6.28
CA SER A 371 20.65 10.83 5.81
C SER A 371 20.56 11.86 6.94
N ARG A 372 20.09 11.45 8.13
CA ARG A 372 20.01 12.35 9.31
C ARG A 372 21.38 12.92 9.71
N LEU A 373 22.43 12.09 9.76
CA LEU A 373 23.78 12.57 10.09
C LEU A 373 24.38 13.48 9.01
N ARG A 374 24.09 13.24 7.72
CA ARG A 374 24.53 14.14 6.65
C ARG A 374 23.98 15.55 6.80
N HIS A 375 22.75 15.70 7.30
CA HIS A 375 22.18 17.02 7.58
C HIS A 375 22.82 17.73 8.77
N LEU A 376 23.48 17.00 9.68
CA LEU A 376 24.17 17.56 10.84
C LEU A 376 25.63 17.94 10.55
N LEU A 377 26.21 17.42 9.47
CA LEU A 377 27.60 17.67 9.08
C LEU A 377 27.67 18.68 7.92
N PRO A 378 28.74 19.49 7.82
CA PRO A 378 28.92 20.39 6.68
C PRO A 378 28.94 19.66 5.34
N ASP A 379 28.35 20.25 4.30
CA ASP A 379 28.13 19.67 2.95
C ASP A 379 29.38 19.09 2.27
N GLU A 380 30.58 19.49 2.70
CA GLU A 380 31.85 19.11 2.07
C GLU A 380 32.44 17.78 2.57
N LYS A 381 31.93 17.21 3.67
CA LYS A 381 32.47 15.96 4.24
C LYS A 381 31.73 14.73 3.72
N LEU A 382 32.49 13.78 3.17
CA LEU A 382 31.94 12.46 2.83
C LEU A 382 31.43 11.78 4.10
N LEU A 383 30.23 11.21 4.07
CA LEU A 383 29.78 10.27 5.10
C LEU A 383 29.29 8.98 4.43
N ALA A 384 29.85 7.85 4.85
CA ALA A 384 29.53 6.54 4.29
C ALA A 384 29.35 5.48 5.40
N SER A 385 28.27 4.70 5.31
CA SER A 385 28.03 3.58 6.22
C SER A 385 28.94 2.40 5.85
N VAL A 386 29.74 1.92 6.80
CA VAL A 386 30.68 0.79 6.57
C VAL A 386 29.96 -0.55 6.60
N HIS A 387 28.95 -0.65 7.47
CA HIS A 387 28.07 -1.80 7.59
C HIS A 387 26.64 -1.33 7.78
N ARG A 388 25.70 -2.25 8.00
CA ARG A 388 24.28 -1.92 8.18
C ARG A 388 23.66 -2.80 9.25
N LEU A 389 22.69 -2.23 9.95
CA LEU A 389 21.73 -2.94 10.79
C LEU A 389 20.40 -3.00 10.04
N ASP A 390 19.56 -3.97 10.39
CA ASP A 390 18.18 -3.99 9.92
C ASP A 390 17.41 -2.79 10.49
N GLN A 391 16.30 -2.40 9.84
CA GLN A 391 15.49 -1.25 10.26
C GLN A 391 15.08 -1.35 11.74
N ASP A 392 14.55 -2.50 12.14
CA ASP A 392 14.04 -2.72 13.49
C ASP A 392 15.13 -3.12 14.50
N THR A 393 16.33 -3.49 14.03
CA THR A 393 17.48 -3.78 14.90
C THR A 393 18.06 -2.48 15.43
N SER A 394 18.25 -2.36 16.74
CA SER A 394 18.90 -1.20 17.36
C SER A 394 20.38 -1.44 17.66
N GLY A 395 21.15 -0.42 18.04
CA GLY A 395 22.50 -0.55 18.56
C GLY A 395 23.58 0.06 17.67
N ILE A 396 24.84 -0.37 17.88
CA ILE A 396 26.03 0.29 17.35
C ILE A 396 26.11 0.18 15.82
N LEU A 397 26.08 1.33 15.14
CA LEU A 397 26.34 1.46 13.70
C LEU A 397 27.57 2.35 13.49
N LEU A 398 28.46 1.94 12.58
CA LEU A 398 29.76 2.59 12.32
C LEU A 398 29.76 3.22 10.92
N LEU A 399 30.14 4.49 10.84
CA LEU A 399 30.23 5.30 9.63
C LEU A 399 31.63 5.90 9.50
N ALA A 400 32.09 6.06 8.26
CA ALA A 400 33.36 6.69 7.92
C ALA A 400 33.14 8.10 7.35
N LYS A 401 34.00 9.05 7.72
CA LYS A 401 33.97 10.47 7.32
C LYS A 401 34.81 10.77 6.07
N ASP A 402 35.50 9.76 5.53
CA ASP A 402 36.29 9.87 4.32
C ASP A 402 36.44 8.52 3.58
N ARG A 403 36.93 8.57 2.34
CA ARG A 403 37.02 7.39 1.46
C ARG A 403 38.08 6.38 1.91
N GLN A 404 39.18 6.84 2.51
CA GLN A 404 40.27 5.97 2.96
C GLN A 404 39.82 5.18 4.19
N THR A 405 39.25 5.85 5.18
CA THR A 405 38.68 5.21 6.38
C THR A 405 37.58 4.22 6.01
N TYR A 406 36.68 4.58 5.08
CA TYR A 406 35.65 3.67 4.58
C TYR A 406 36.26 2.38 4.01
N ARG A 407 37.29 2.48 3.17
CA ARG A 407 37.95 1.31 2.55
C ARG A 407 38.62 0.43 3.61
N LEU A 408 39.38 1.02 4.54
CA LEU A 408 40.09 0.28 5.58
C LEU A 408 39.14 -0.43 6.53
N LEU A 409 38.07 0.24 6.98
CA LEU A 409 37.06 -0.42 7.83
C LEU A 409 36.30 -1.51 7.05
N SER A 410 35.90 -1.24 5.80
CA SER A 410 35.22 -2.24 4.95
C SER A 410 36.08 -3.51 4.79
N GLN A 411 37.40 -3.34 4.65
CA GLN A 411 38.34 -4.45 4.60
C GLN A 411 38.36 -5.24 5.92
N GLN A 412 38.36 -4.59 7.08
CA GLN A 412 38.29 -5.29 8.38
C GLN A 412 36.99 -6.11 8.51
N PHE A 413 35.85 -5.58 8.07
CA PHE A 413 34.58 -6.32 8.03
C PHE A 413 34.66 -7.52 7.07
N GLN A 414 35.22 -7.33 5.87
CA GLN A 414 35.40 -8.38 4.87
C GLN A 414 36.32 -9.50 5.37
N GLN A 415 37.40 -9.14 6.08
CA GLN A 415 38.38 -10.05 6.67
C GLN A 415 37.91 -10.62 8.03
N ARG A 416 36.70 -10.28 8.49
CA ARG A 416 36.10 -10.73 9.76
C ARG A 416 36.95 -10.40 10.99
N GLN A 417 37.68 -9.29 10.94
CA GLN A 417 38.50 -8.77 12.06
C GLN A 417 37.67 -7.95 13.05
N VAL A 418 36.44 -7.58 12.68
CA VAL A 418 35.52 -6.84 13.55
C VAL A 418 34.72 -7.81 14.41
N TYR A 419 34.86 -7.69 15.72
CA TYR A 419 34.10 -8.46 16.70
C TYR A 419 32.78 -7.75 17.00
N LYS A 420 31.67 -8.48 16.88
CA LYS A 420 30.30 -7.96 17.04
C LYS A 420 29.57 -8.82 18.05
N VAL A 421 28.94 -8.19 19.03
CA VAL A 421 28.07 -8.87 20.00
C VAL A 421 26.69 -8.26 19.94
N TYR A 422 25.70 -9.14 19.81
CA TYR A 422 24.29 -8.79 19.84
C TYR A 422 23.64 -9.41 21.06
N GLU A 423 22.65 -8.72 21.61
CA GLU A 423 21.79 -9.23 22.64
C GLU A 423 20.37 -9.32 22.09
N ALA A 424 19.67 -10.43 22.39
CA ALA A 424 18.32 -10.66 21.96
C ALA A 424 17.47 -11.32 23.05
N VAL A 425 16.15 -11.19 22.96
CA VAL A 425 15.19 -11.94 23.77
C VAL A 425 14.40 -12.85 22.84
N LEU A 426 14.40 -14.14 23.12
CA LEU A 426 13.68 -15.17 22.38
C LEU A 426 12.34 -15.46 23.04
N ALA A 427 11.29 -15.66 22.25
CA ALA A 427 9.92 -15.92 22.70
C ALA A 427 9.69 -17.40 23.04
N GLY A 428 10.60 -17.98 23.82
CA GLY A 428 10.60 -19.37 24.23
C GLY A 428 11.90 -19.72 24.96
N VAL A 429 11.90 -20.88 25.61
CA VAL A 429 13.06 -21.40 26.35
C VAL A 429 14.00 -22.16 25.42
N VAL A 430 15.29 -21.83 25.44
CA VAL A 430 16.34 -22.59 24.74
C VAL A 430 17.01 -23.55 25.72
N ASN A 431 17.08 -24.84 25.38
CA ASN A 431 17.60 -25.88 26.28
C ASN A 431 19.13 -26.04 26.24
N THR A 432 19.88 -25.04 25.75
CA THR A 432 21.33 -25.11 25.55
C THR A 432 22.04 -23.81 25.96
N ASP A 433 23.02 -23.93 26.86
CA ASP A 433 23.76 -22.78 27.42
C ASP A 433 24.60 -22.04 26.35
N ALA A 434 25.13 -22.75 25.35
CA ALA A 434 25.92 -22.16 24.27
C ALA A 434 26.02 -23.09 23.05
N GLY A 435 26.34 -22.51 21.89
CA GLY A 435 26.54 -23.30 20.68
C GLY A 435 26.93 -22.49 19.45
N VAL A 436 26.94 -23.18 18.30
CA VAL A 436 27.23 -22.60 16.99
C VAL A 436 26.16 -23.02 16.00
N ILE A 437 25.54 -22.04 15.33
CA ILE A 437 24.57 -22.25 14.25
C ILE A 437 25.31 -22.03 12.93
N ASN A 438 25.37 -23.07 12.11
CA ASN A 438 26.01 -23.05 10.80
C ASN A 438 25.01 -23.45 9.72
N LEU A 439 24.16 -22.50 9.34
CA LEU A 439 23.09 -22.69 8.36
C LEU A 439 23.27 -21.70 7.21
N PRO A 440 23.41 -22.15 5.95
CA PRO A 440 23.56 -21.28 4.80
C PRO A 440 22.27 -20.51 4.51
N LEU A 441 22.39 -19.21 4.17
CA LEU A 441 21.25 -18.31 4.02
C LEU A 441 21.09 -17.79 2.59
N TRP A 442 19.86 -17.81 2.10
CA TRP A 442 19.47 -17.34 0.78
C TRP A 442 18.28 -16.35 0.88
N GLY A 443 18.31 -15.30 0.07
CA GLY A 443 17.21 -14.35 -0.06
C GLY A 443 16.50 -14.57 -1.38
N ASP A 444 15.37 -15.26 -1.37
CA ASP A 444 14.59 -15.54 -2.57
C ASP A 444 14.12 -14.23 -3.23
N PRO A 445 14.47 -13.98 -4.51
CA PRO A 445 13.99 -12.81 -5.24
C PRO A 445 12.46 -12.65 -5.27
N GLN A 446 11.71 -13.75 -5.18
CA GLN A 446 10.24 -13.73 -5.22
C GLN A 446 9.61 -13.33 -3.87
N ASN A 447 10.34 -13.48 -2.77
CA ASN A 447 9.82 -13.26 -1.41
C ASN A 447 10.63 -12.22 -0.63
N ARG A 448 11.12 -11.16 -1.29
CA ARG A 448 11.84 -10.08 -0.61
C ARG A 448 10.90 -9.36 0.39
N PRO A 449 11.37 -8.95 1.58
CA PRO A 449 12.76 -8.98 2.05
C PRO A 449 13.17 -10.27 2.82
N TYR A 450 12.33 -11.30 2.86
CA TYR A 450 12.60 -12.52 3.63
C TYR A 450 13.88 -13.24 3.18
N GLN A 451 14.46 -13.96 4.14
CA GLN A 451 15.66 -14.78 4.01
C GLN A 451 15.34 -16.15 4.60
N GLN A 452 15.90 -17.21 4.04
CA GLN A 452 15.64 -18.59 4.47
C GLN A 452 16.91 -19.42 4.43
N VAL A 453 16.89 -20.55 5.13
CA VAL A 453 17.97 -21.54 5.06
C VAL A 453 17.84 -22.34 3.77
N ASP A 454 18.90 -22.35 2.96
CA ASP A 454 18.96 -23.06 1.68
C ASP A 454 20.36 -23.64 1.47
N TRP A 455 20.47 -24.95 1.33
CA TRP A 455 21.75 -25.65 1.21
C TRP A 455 22.37 -25.59 -0.20
N GLN A 456 21.58 -25.30 -1.23
CA GLN A 456 22.04 -25.26 -2.62
C GLN A 456 22.46 -23.85 -3.02
N LEU A 457 21.64 -22.85 -2.69
CA LEU A 457 21.81 -21.46 -3.11
C LEU A 457 22.30 -20.55 -1.97
N GLY A 458 22.20 -21.02 -0.72
CA GLY A 458 22.53 -20.21 0.44
C GLY A 458 24.02 -19.95 0.60
N LYS A 459 24.35 -18.75 1.07
CA LYS A 459 25.71 -18.36 1.40
C LYS A 459 26.07 -18.88 2.80
N PRO A 460 27.28 -19.45 3.01
CA PRO A 460 27.72 -19.90 4.32
C PRO A 460 27.58 -18.81 5.38
N SER A 461 26.89 -19.14 6.46
CA SER A 461 26.56 -18.23 7.55
C SER A 461 26.72 -18.95 8.89
N VAL A 462 27.52 -18.35 9.77
CA VAL A 462 27.90 -18.88 11.07
C VAL A 462 27.65 -17.83 12.16
N THR A 463 26.94 -18.25 13.19
CA THR A 463 26.62 -17.47 14.40
C THR A 463 26.99 -18.31 15.62
N GLN A 464 27.80 -17.78 16.52
CA GLN A 464 27.96 -18.36 17.85
C GLN A 464 26.91 -17.75 18.78
N TYR A 465 26.43 -18.51 19.74
CA TYR A 465 25.46 -18.02 20.73
C TYR A 465 25.77 -18.54 22.12
N ARG A 466 25.27 -17.81 23.12
CA ARG A 466 25.33 -18.19 24.53
C ARG A 466 24.12 -17.63 25.27
N GLU A 467 23.47 -18.45 26.08
CA GLU A 467 22.42 -18.01 26.98
C GLU A 467 23.00 -17.03 28.03
N ILE A 468 22.28 -15.93 28.25
CA ILE A 468 22.59 -14.96 29.30
C ILE A 468 21.71 -15.24 30.52
N ALA A 469 20.41 -15.39 30.31
CA ALA A 469 19.43 -15.65 31.34
C ALA A 469 18.13 -16.22 30.74
N THR A 470 17.38 -16.97 31.54
CA THR A 470 15.99 -17.33 31.25
C THR A 470 15.07 -16.60 32.23
N GLU A 471 14.11 -15.86 31.69
CA GLU A 471 13.18 -14.98 32.41
C GLU A 471 11.74 -15.35 32.03
N GLY A 472 11.08 -16.19 32.85
CA GLY A 472 9.76 -16.73 32.53
C GLY A 472 9.84 -17.67 31.32
N ASP A 473 8.97 -17.45 30.33
CA ASP A 473 8.95 -18.21 29.07
C ASP A 473 9.88 -17.64 27.99
N CYS A 474 10.77 -16.72 28.35
CA CYS A 474 11.69 -16.05 27.43
C CYS A 474 13.15 -16.36 27.76
N THR A 475 14.00 -16.53 26.75
CA THR A 475 15.46 -16.65 26.92
C THR A 475 16.16 -15.41 26.38
N ARG A 476 16.96 -14.75 27.23
CA ARG A 476 17.88 -13.69 26.85
C ARG A 476 19.18 -14.32 26.38
N ILE A 477 19.60 -14.00 25.17
CA ILE A 477 20.70 -14.66 24.48
C ILE A 477 21.70 -13.66 23.90
N GLU A 478 22.97 -14.04 23.95
CA GLU A 478 24.07 -13.37 23.28
C GLU A 478 24.31 -14.03 21.92
N PHE A 479 24.40 -13.22 20.86
CA PHE A 479 24.80 -13.67 19.53
C PHE A 479 26.11 -13.01 19.09
N ILE A 480 27.03 -13.84 18.60
CA ILE A 480 28.32 -13.41 18.02
C ILE A 480 28.34 -13.87 16.55
N PRO A 481 27.87 -13.03 15.60
CA PRO A 481 27.85 -13.39 14.19
C PRO A 481 29.25 -13.31 13.57
N LEU A 482 29.84 -14.47 13.25
CA LEU A 482 31.13 -14.58 12.55
C LEU A 482 31.04 -14.19 11.07
N THR A 483 29.83 -14.18 10.54
CA THR A 483 29.47 -13.70 9.21
C THR A 483 28.49 -12.53 9.32
N GLY A 484 27.97 -12.01 8.21
CA GLY A 484 27.08 -10.84 8.23
C GLY A 484 26.11 -10.86 7.06
N ARG A 485 25.24 -11.87 7.00
CA ARG A 485 24.19 -11.93 5.99
C ARG A 485 22.94 -11.19 6.48
N THR A 486 22.13 -10.74 5.52
CA THR A 486 20.82 -10.10 5.79
C THR A 486 20.01 -11.01 6.71
N HIS A 487 19.42 -10.44 7.76
CA HIS A 487 18.57 -11.14 8.74
C HIS A 487 19.19 -12.39 9.40
N GLN A 488 20.52 -12.55 9.38
CA GLN A 488 21.17 -13.80 9.78
C GLN A 488 20.77 -14.31 11.17
N LEU A 489 20.84 -13.43 12.18
CA LEU A 489 20.51 -13.78 13.56
C LEU A 489 19.04 -14.15 13.72
N ARG A 490 18.16 -13.45 12.99
CA ARG A 490 16.72 -13.65 13.02
C ARG A 490 16.31 -15.01 12.46
N VAL A 491 16.88 -15.38 11.31
CA VAL A 491 16.65 -16.69 10.70
C VAL A 491 17.30 -17.81 11.51
N HIS A 492 18.54 -17.62 12.00
CA HIS A 492 19.22 -18.61 12.83
C HIS A 492 18.49 -18.88 14.16
N ALA A 493 17.84 -17.87 14.74
CA ALA A 493 16.97 -18.07 15.89
C ALA A 493 15.68 -18.82 15.51
N ALA A 494 14.95 -18.33 14.50
CA ALA A 494 13.62 -18.84 14.16
C ALA A 494 13.60 -20.23 13.50
N ASP A 495 14.59 -20.57 12.68
CA ASP A 495 14.61 -21.85 11.96
C ASP A 495 14.75 -23.03 12.94
N VAL A 496 13.95 -24.07 12.76
CA VAL A 496 13.93 -25.28 13.60
C VAL A 496 15.26 -26.05 13.61
N ARG A 497 16.10 -25.85 12.59
CA ARG A 497 17.47 -26.42 12.53
C ARG A 497 18.49 -25.55 13.25
N GLY A 498 18.12 -24.32 13.61
CA GLY A 498 18.89 -23.37 14.40
C GLY A 498 18.52 -23.50 15.88
N LEU A 499 17.98 -22.43 16.46
CA LEU A 499 17.42 -22.50 17.83
C LEU A 499 15.96 -22.97 17.86
N GLY A 500 15.23 -22.81 16.76
CA GLY A 500 13.79 -23.10 16.70
C GLY A 500 12.92 -22.18 17.55
N VAL A 501 13.47 -21.07 18.04
CA VAL A 501 12.77 -20.09 18.89
C VAL A 501 12.96 -18.70 18.30
N VAL A 502 11.84 -18.04 18.00
CA VAL A 502 11.83 -16.74 17.32
C VAL A 502 12.27 -15.62 18.26
N ILE A 503 12.88 -14.57 17.71
CA ILE A 503 13.16 -13.34 18.47
C ILE A 503 11.85 -12.63 18.77
N LEU A 504 11.67 -12.18 20.01
CA LEU A 504 10.47 -11.48 20.47
C LEU A 504 10.28 -10.18 19.68
N GLY A 505 9.05 -9.96 19.18
CA GLY A 505 8.71 -8.79 18.37
C GLY A 505 9.21 -8.84 16.92
N ASP A 506 9.71 -9.98 16.44
CA ASP A 506 10.12 -10.14 15.04
C ASP A 506 8.91 -10.25 14.10
N ARG A 507 8.66 -9.19 13.34
CA ARG A 507 7.53 -9.08 12.40
C ARG A 507 7.65 -9.94 11.15
N PHE A 508 8.85 -10.44 10.82
CA PHE A 508 9.06 -11.28 9.64
C PHE A 508 9.07 -12.76 10.02
N TYR A 509 9.78 -13.14 11.08
CA TYR A 509 10.03 -14.54 11.38
C TYR A 509 9.29 -15.07 12.62
N GLY A 510 8.51 -14.23 13.31
CA GLY A 510 7.89 -14.60 14.59
C GLY A 510 6.56 -13.94 14.88
N CYS A 511 6.15 -14.01 16.15
CA CYS A 511 4.91 -13.44 16.66
C CYS A 511 5.14 -12.03 17.23
N THR A 512 4.24 -11.09 16.91
CA THR A 512 4.26 -9.70 17.42
C THR A 512 3.55 -9.55 18.77
N ALA A 513 3.07 -10.63 19.38
CA ALA A 513 2.36 -10.56 20.65
C ALA A 513 3.30 -10.16 21.79
N GLY A 514 2.92 -9.12 22.55
CA GLY A 514 3.59 -8.73 23.79
C GLY A 514 4.84 -7.85 23.68
N ALA A 515 5.30 -7.49 22.47
CA ALA A 515 6.44 -6.59 22.29
C ALA A 515 6.18 -5.51 21.23
N SER A 516 6.52 -4.26 21.55
CA SER A 516 6.34 -3.09 20.67
C SER A 516 7.39 -2.96 19.57
N ARG A 517 8.46 -3.78 19.61
CA ARG A 517 9.62 -3.72 18.71
C ARG A 517 10.37 -5.05 18.68
N LEU A 518 11.26 -5.21 17.70
CA LEU A 518 12.23 -6.30 17.67
C LEU A 518 13.21 -6.20 18.86
N HIS A 519 13.26 -7.27 19.67
CA HIS A 519 14.23 -7.42 20.77
C HIS A 519 15.55 -7.98 20.24
N LEU A 520 16.21 -7.20 19.38
CA LEU A 520 17.56 -7.45 18.88
C LEU A 520 18.37 -6.15 18.93
N HIS A 521 19.53 -6.21 19.59
CA HIS A 521 20.36 -5.04 19.84
C HIS A 521 21.84 -5.34 19.57
N ALA A 522 22.49 -4.54 18.73
CA ALA A 522 23.94 -4.58 18.52
C ALA A 522 24.64 -3.91 19.72
N ARG A 523 24.92 -4.71 20.75
CA ARG A 523 25.38 -4.27 22.08
C ARG A 523 26.84 -3.84 22.09
N GLU A 524 27.72 -4.59 21.42
CA GLU A 524 29.17 -4.32 21.42
C GLU A 524 29.78 -4.42 20.03
N LEU A 525 30.78 -3.55 19.78
CA LEU A 525 31.58 -3.55 18.57
C LEU A 525 33.06 -3.32 18.93
N ARG A 526 33.95 -4.19 18.46
CA ARG A 526 35.42 -4.02 18.59
C ARG A 526 36.10 -4.11 17.24
N PHE A 527 36.97 -3.14 16.95
CA PHE A 527 37.69 -3.03 15.67
C PHE A 527 39.01 -2.27 15.85
N GLN A 528 39.89 -2.31 14.85
CA GLN A 528 41.12 -1.52 14.86
C GLN A 528 40.87 -0.16 14.23
N HIS A 529 41.24 0.93 14.90
CA HIS A 529 41.11 2.27 14.36
C HIS A 529 41.99 2.43 13.10
N PRO A 530 41.44 2.83 11.93
CA PRO A 530 42.17 2.82 10.66
C PRO A 530 43.44 3.66 10.59
N HIS A 531 43.51 4.76 11.35
CA HIS A 531 44.66 5.67 11.38
C HIS A 531 45.62 5.43 12.54
N SER A 532 45.12 5.40 13.78
CA SER A 532 45.98 5.18 14.96
C SER A 532 46.41 3.72 15.18
N GLY A 533 45.71 2.74 14.58
CA GLY A 533 45.94 1.32 14.84
C GLY A 533 45.54 0.85 16.24
N ALA A 534 44.94 1.72 17.07
CA ALA A 534 44.47 1.36 18.39
C ALA A 534 43.18 0.54 18.32
N THR A 535 43.02 -0.42 19.24
CA THR A 535 41.78 -1.19 19.33
C THR A 535 40.69 -0.34 20.00
N ILE A 536 39.62 -0.09 19.26
CA ILE A 536 38.43 0.60 19.76
C ILE A 536 37.42 -0.44 20.23
N HIS A 537 36.89 -0.23 21.44
CA HIS A 537 35.80 -1.03 22.01
C HIS A 537 34.64 -0.11 22.35
N LEU A 538 33.51 -0.32 21.69
CA LEU A 538 32.27 0.40 21.93
C LEU A 538 31.25 -0.55 22.54
N GLN A 539 30.52 -0.06 23.54
CA GLN A 539 29.44 -0.78 24.20
C GLN A 539 28.28 0.18 24.52
N VAL A 540 27.05 -0.30 24.34
CA VAL A 540 25.82 0.43 24.65
C VAL A 540 24.88 -0.46 25.46
N LYS A 541 24.03 0.15 26.29
CA LYS A 541 23.05 -0.57 27.11
C LYS A 541 21.92 -1.12 26.24
N THR A 542 21.61 -2.40 26.41
CA THR A 542 20.44 -3.05 25.79
C THR A 542 19.14 -2.36 26.27
N PRO A 543 18.25 -1.91 25.37
CA PRO A 543 17.10 -1.07 25.71
C PRO A 543 15.84 -1.86 26.12
N PHE A 544 15.97 -3.16 26.40
CA PHE A 544 14.91 -4.09 26.80
C PHE A 544 15.45 -5.11 27.79
#